data_AF-A0A099D0N1-F1
#
_entry.id   AF-A0A099D0N1-F1
#
_cell.length_a   1.000
_cell.length_b   1.000
_cell.length_c   1.000
_cell.angle_alpha   90.00
_cell.angle_beta   90.00
_cell.angle_gamma   90.00
#
_symmetry.space_group_name_H-M   'P 1'
#
loop_
_entity.id
_entity.type
_entity.pdbx_description
1 polymer ?
#
loop_
_entity_poly.entity_id
_entity_poly.type
_entity_poly.pdbx_seq_one_letter_code
_entity_poly.pdbx_strand_id
1 'polypeptide(L)' 'MSSTPASASAYSGQESNRVEVGRLADGTAVRDPKERTAGYFTTGQQRAAFIDAVKNERFG' A
#
# COMPACT_ATOMS: atom_id res chain seq x y z
N MET A 1 -15.31 -22.10 -8.67
CA MET A 1 -14.72 -21.11 -7.74
C MET A 1 -13.44 -20.60 -8.40
N SER A 2 -13.48 -19.41 -8.99
CA SER A 2 -12.34 -18.85 -9.75
C SER A 2 -11.39 -18.16 -8.77
N SER A 3 -10.17 -18.69 -8.63
CA SER A 3 -9.10 -18.05 -7.86
C SER A 3 -8.49 -16.95 -8.72
N THR A 4 -8.89 -15.70 -8.48
CA THR A 4 -8.24 -14.52 -9.05
C THR A 4 -6.75 -14.52 -8.67
N PRO A 5 -5.81 -14.34 -9.61
CA PRO A 5 -4.39 -14.47 -9.33
C PRO A 5 -3.95 -13.38 -8.34
N ALA A 6 -3.24 -13.80 -7.28
CA ALA A 6 -2.55 -12.87 -6.41
C ALA A 6 -1.48 -12.13 -7.22
N SER A 7 -1.63 -10.82 -7.40
CA SER A 7 -0.59 -9.95 -7.96
C SER A 7 0.54 -9.79 -6.94
N ALA A 8 1.36 -10.83 -6.78
CA ALA A 8 2.67 -10.72 -6.17
C ALA A 8 3.63 -10.20 -7.24
N SER A 9 3.99 -8.92 -7.18
CA SER A 9 4.97 -8.31 -8.09
C SER A 9 6.32 -9.04 -7.99
N ALA A 10 6.73 -9.69 -9.08
CA ALA A 10 7.87 -10.63 -9.11
C ALA A 10 9.25 -9.98 -9.33
N TYR A 11 9.37 -8.64 -9.29
CA TYR A 11 10.65 -7.94 -9.48
C TYR A 11 11.24 -7.50 -8.14
N SER A 12 11.80 -8.42 -7.37
CA SER A 12 12.65 -8.07 -6.22
C SER A 12 13.62 -9.21 -5.94
N GLY A 13 14.90 -9.00 -6.22
CA GLY A 13 16.01 -9.90 -5.91
C GLY A 13 16.37 -9.96 -4.42
N GLN A 14 15.40 -9.80 -3.52
CA GLN A 14 15.56 -9.86 -2.08
C GLN A 14 14.30 -10.49 -1.51
N GLU A 15 14.39 -11.76 -1.11
CA GLU A 15 13.30 -12.56 -0.52
C GLU A 15 12.59 -11.86 0.64
N SER A 16 13.28 -10.91 1.26
CA SER A 16 12.84 -10.05 2.35
C SER A 16 12.06 -8.80 1.93
N ASN A 17 12.05 -8.30 0.70
CA ASN A 17 11.43 -6.99 0.41
C ASN A 17 10.15 -7.15 -0.42
N ARG A 18 9.15 -7.86 0.14
CA ARG A 18 7.83 -8.08 -0.49
C ARG A 18 6.81 -7.16 0.16
N VAL A 19 5.90 -6.59 -0.64
CA VAL A 19 4.70 -5.86 -0.19
C VAL A 19 3.48 -6.48 -0.85
N GLU A 20 2.37 -6.56 -0.12
CA GLU A 20 1.08 -6.99 -0.66
C GLU A 20 0.26 -5.75 -1.04
N VAL A 21 -0.26 -5.73 -2.26
CA VAL A 21 -1.03 -4.62 -2.82
C VAL A 21 -2.41 -5.12 -3.23
N GLY A 22 -3.47 -4.51 -2.69
CA GLY A 22 -4.86 -4.86 -2.95
C GLY A 22 -5.68 -3.67 -3.44
N ARG A 23 -6.67 -3.92 -4.30
CA ARG A 23 -7.57 -2.87 -4.79
C ARG A 23 -8.77 -2.72 -3.84
N LEU A 24 -9.04 -1.48 -3.44
CA LEU A 24 -10.23 -1.06 -2.70
C LEU A 24 -11.14 -0.23 -3.62
N ALA A 25 -12.37 0.05 -3.18
CA ALA A 25 -13.32 0.86 -3.93
C ALA A 25 -12.84 2.31 -4.13
N ASP A 26 -12.08 2.83 -3.16
CA ASP A 26 -11.65 4.22 -3.02
C ASP A 26 -10.11 4.39 -3.09
N GLY A 27 -9.38 3.32 -3.36
CA GLY A 27 -7.92 3.37 -3.44
C GLY A 27 -7.25 2.02 -3.51
N THR A 28 -5.99 1.99 -3.10
CA THR A 28 -5.15 0.79 -3.08
C THR A 28 -4.64 0.56 -1.67
N ALA A 29 -4.98 -0.60 -1.09
CA ALA A 29 -4.40 -1.07 0.15
C ALA A 29 -2.98 -1.56 -0.10
N VAL A 30 -2.04 -1.15 0.74
CA VAL A 30 -0.67 -1.67 0.74
C VAL A 30 -0.34 -2.12 2.16
N ARG A 31 0.21 -3.33 2.31
CA ARG A 31 0.68 -3.85 3.59
C ARG A 31 1.97 -4.62 3.47
N ASP A 32 2.72 -4.69 4.56
CA ASP A 32 3.85 -5.59 4.69
C ASP A 32 3.35 -7.02 5.00
N PRO A 33 3.56 -8.02 4.11
CA PRO A 33 3.26 -9.41 4.40
C PRO A 33 4.00 -9.98 5.61
N LYS A 34 5.12 -9.37 6.03
CA LYS A 34 5.86 -9.79 7.21
C LYS A 34 5.23 -9.38 8.53
N GLU A 35 4.42 -8.33 8.52
CA GLU A 35 3.76 -7.81 9.72
C GLU A 35 2.28 -7.54 9.43
N ARG A 36 1.53 -8.62 9.17
CA ARG A 36 0.09 -8.52 8.82
C ARG A 36 -0.76 -7.88 9.92
N THR A 37 -0.28 -7.90 11.17
CA THR A 37 -0.96 -7.32 12.34
C THR A 37 -0.85 -5.81 12.41
N ALA A 38 0.13 -5.18 11.75
CA ALA A 38 0.26 -3.73 11.68
C ALA A 38 -0.82 -3.08 10.78
N GLY A 39 -1.60 -3.90 10.05
CA GLY A 39 -2.68 -3.44 9.18
C GLY A 39 -2.22 -3.11 7.76
N TYR A 40 -3.03 -2.34 7.04
CA TYR A 40 -2.72 -1.84 5.69
C TYR A 40 -2.92 -0.33 5.65
N PHE A 41 -2.10 0.37 4.88
CA PHE A 41 -2.35 1.77 4.56
C PHE A 41 -3.07 1.88 3.22
N THR A 42 -4.07 2.74 3.14
CA THR A 42 -4.80 3.02 1.90
C THR A 42 -4.13 4.18 1.17
N THR A 43 -3.89 3.99 -0.12
CA THR A 43 -3.37 5.02 -1.01
C THR A 43 -4.50 5.45 -1.94
N GLY A 44 -4.89 6.73 -1.83
CA GLY A 44 -6.05 7.32 -2.49
C GLY A 44 -6.04 8.84 -2.30
N GLN A 45 -7.20 9.50 -2.24
CA GLN A 45 -7.27 10.95 -2.00
C GLN A 45 -6.52 11.39 -0.72
N GLN A 46 -6.50 10.53 0.30
CA GLN A 46 -5.75 10.76 1.54
C GLN A 46 -4.23 10.91 1.31
N ARG A 47 -3.64 10.18 0.35
CA ARG A 47 -2.20 10.33 0.01
C ARG A 47 -1.93 11.69 -0.65
N ALA A 48 -2.81 12.12 -1.54
CA ALA A 48 -2.68 13.43 -2.19
C ALA A 48 -2.81 14.57 -1.17
N ALA A 49 -3.80 14.48 -0.27
CA ALA A 49 -4.00 15.44 0.82
C ALA A 49 -2.82 15.47 1.79
N PHE A 50 -2.26 14.31 2.15
CA PHE A 50 -1.07 14.23 2.99
C PHE A 50 0.14 14.91 2.34
N ILE A 51 0.42 14.63 1.06
CA ILE A 51 1.54 15.27 0.34
C ILE A 51 1.34 16.79 0.25
N ASP A 52 0.11 17.24 -0.01
CA ASP A 52 -0.22 18.68 -0.01
C ASP A 52 0.04 19.32 1.36
N ALA A 53 -0.38 18.66 2.44
CA ALA A 53 -0.14 19.14 3.81
C ALA A 53 1.35 19.21 4.17
N VAL A 54 2.16 18.23 3.74
CA VAL A 54 3.63 18.27 3.92
C VAL A 54 4.25 19.42 3.14
N LYS A 55 3.87 19.60 1.87
CA LYS A 55 4.37 20.70 1.02
C LYS A 55 4.03 22.08 1.56
N ASN A 56 2.90 22.18 2.28
CA ASN A 56 2.42 23.41 2.89
C ASN A 56 2.84 23.53 4.37
N GLU A 57 3.79 22.72 4.83
CA GLU A 57 4.37 22.76 6.18
C GLU A 57 3.32 22.70 7.32
N ARG A 58 2.21 22.00 7.09
CA ARG A 58 1.07 21.96 8.04
C ARG A 58 1.28 21.06 9.26
N PHE A 59 2.44 20.45 9.41
CA PHE A 59 2.81 19.55 10.51
C PHE A 59 4.02 20.06 11.33
N GLY A 60 4.39 21.34 11.16
CA GLY A 60 5.45 21.99 11.93
C GLY A 60 5.12 22.18 13.40
#